data_AF-X1MAV8-F1
#
_entry.id   AF-X1MAV8-F1
#
_cell.length_a   1.000
_cell.length_b   1.000
_cell.length_c   1.000
_cell.angle_alpha   90.00
_cell.angle_beta   90.00
_cell.angle_gamma   90.00
#
_symmetry.space_group_name_H-M   'P 1'
#
loop_
_entity.id
_entity.type
_entity.pdbx_description
1 polymer ?
#
loop_
_entity_poly.entity_id
_entity_poly.type
_entity_poly.pdbx_seq_one_letter_code
_entity_poly.pdbx_strand_id
1 'polypeptide(L)'
;MGSYELSIPLLGYFQLDNAATAVATLEVLAEKGFNISRDSITDGLGQVSWPGRFQILSHHPLLVVDGAMNVEGARGLKQSLVQYFGSFIRLKGRSPLNDYA
;
A
#
# COMPACT_ATOMS: atom_id res chain seq x y z
N MET A 1 -9.77 20.64 -3.50
CA MET A 1 -8.66 21.56 -3.87
C MET A 1 -8.21 21.42 -5.34
N GLY A 2 -8.88 20.66 -6.23
CA GLY A 2 -8.52 20.51 -7.66
C GLY A 2 -7.82 19.17 -7.94
N SER A 3 -7.25 18.97 -9.14
CA SER A 3 -6.48 17.74 -9.47
C SER A 3 -5.09 17.74 -8.83
N TYR A 4 -4.52 16.56 -8.56
CA TYR A 4 -3.15 16.41 -8.06
C TYR A 4 -2.33 15.54 -9.01
N GLU A 5 -1.05 15.89 -9.16
CA GLU A 5 -0.04 14.95 -9.67
C GLU A 5 0.74 14.42 -8.47
N LEU A 6 0.57 13.14 -8.17
CA LEU A 6 1.11 12.51 -6.96
C LEU A 6 2.05 11.37 -7.35
N SER A 7 3.16 11.28 -6.65
CA SER A 7 4.01 10.09 -6.64
C SER A 7 3.91 9.46 -5.26
N ILE A 8 3.71 8.15 -5.19
CA ILE A 8 3.71 7.39 -3.94
C ILE A 8 4.77 6.29 -4.03
N PRO A 9 5.69 6.18 -3.05
CA PRO A 9 6.73 5.16 -3.05
C PRO A 9 6.20 3.80 -2.54
N LEU A 10 4.97 3.44 -2.89
CA LEU A 10 4.32 2.19 -2.50
C LEU A 10 3.95 1.37 -3.73
N LEU A 11 4.24 0.08 -3.69
CA LEU A 11 3.89 -0.86 -4.75
C LEU A 11 2.47 -1.40 -4.55
N GLY A 12 1.86 -1.86 -5.64
CA GLY A 12 0.54 -2.49 -5.65
C GLY A 12 -0.59 -1.53 -5.98
N TYR A 13 -1.49 -1.97 -6.87
CA TYR A 13 -2.56 -1.14 -7.44
C TYR A 13 -3.47 -0.49 -6.38
N PHE A 14 -3.76 -1.21 -5.30
CA PHE A 14 -4.60 -0.78 -4.18
C PHE A 14 -4.10 0.46 -3.46
N GLN A 15 -2.82 0.80 -3.61
CA GLN A 15 -2.26 1.99 -2.96
C GLN A 15 -2.74 3.28 -3.60
N LEU A 16 -3.17 3.24 -4.87
CA LEU A 16 -3.79 4.38 -5.53
C LEU A 16 -5.13 4.73 -4.86
N ASP A 17 -5.96 3.73 -4.54
CA ASP A 17 -7.22 3.93 -3.83
C ASP A 17 -7.00 4.44 -2.40
N ASN A 18 -5.99 3.91 -1.70
CA ASN A 18 -5.60 4.41 -0.38
C ASN A 18 -5.12 5.85 -0.42
N ALA A 19 -4.29 6.21 -1.41
CA ALA A 19 -3.80 7.57 -1.60
C ALA A 19 -4.96 8.53 -1.92
N ALA A 20 -5.86 8.16 -2.83
CA ALA A 20 -7.05 8.95 -3.14
C ALA A 20 -7.94 9.17 -1.90
N THR A 21 -8.13 8.13 -1.09
CA THR A 21 -8.88 8.21 0.18
C THR A 21 -8.20 9.14 1.17
N ALA A 22 -6.87 9.08 1.29
CA ALA A 22 -6.10 9.96 2.17
C ALA A 22 -6.20 11.41 1.71
N VAL A 23 -6.06 11.69 0.41
CA VAL A 23 -6.23 13.03 -0.17
C VAL A 23 -7.61 13.58 0.15
N ALA A 24 -8.68 12.82 -0.15
CA ALA A 24 -10.05 13.26 0.13
C ALA A 24 -10.26 13.57 1.62
N THR A 25 -9.69 12.76 2.51
CA THR A 25 -9.73 13.01 3.96
C THR A 25 -9.02 14.30 4.34
N LEU A 26 -7.83 14.55 3.78
CA LEU A 26 -7.04 15.74 4.04
C LEU A 26 -7.70 17.01 3.50
N GLU A 27 -8.39 16.93 2.35
CA GLU A 27 -9.18 18.04 1.81
C GLU A 27 -10.33 18.42 2.75
N VAL A 28 -11.08 17.44 3.26
CA VAL A 28 -12.16 17.68 4.23
C VAL A 28 -11.60 18.30 5.52
N LEU A 29 -10.42 17.88 5.98
CA LEU A 29 -9.77 18.49 7.13
C LEU A 29 -9.33 19.93 6.84
N ALA A 30 -8.77 20.21 5.67
CA ALA A 30 -8.42 21.56 5.26
C ALA A 30 -9.65 22.49 5.24
N GLU A 31 -10.78 22.01 4.71
CA GLU A 31 -12.07 22.73 4.72
C GLU A 31 -12.60 23.01 6.13
N LYS A 32 -12.25 22.16 7.11
CA LYS A 32 -12.56 22.36 8.53
C LYS A 32 -11.62 23.33 9.25
N GLY A 33 -10.69 23.96 8.54
CA GLY A 33 -9.78 24.97 9.07
C GLY A 33 -8.45 24.43 9.59
N PHE A 34 -8.13 23.16 9.33
CA PHE A 34 -6.78 22.66 9.59
C PHE A 34 -5.79 23.23 8.57
N ASN A 35 -4.59 23.59 9.02
CA ASN A 35 -3.53 24.11 8.16
C ASN A 35 -2.89 22.98 7.35
N ILE A 36 -3.55 22.57 6.28
CA ILE A 36 -3.10 21.53 5.34
C ILE A 36 -3.06 22.17 3.97
N SER A 37 -1.84 22.36 3.44
CA SER A 37 -1.66 22.88 2.08
C SER A 37 -1.64 21.75 1.05
N ARG A 38 -1.93 22.09 -0.19
CA ARG A 38 -1.75 21.19 -1.35
C ARG A 38 -0.32 20.64 -1.44
N ASP A 39 0.67 21.48 -1.14
CA ASP A 39 2.09 21.08 -1.16
C ASP A 39 2.37 20.07 -0.04
N SER A 40 1.82 20.30 1.17
CA SER A 40 1.93 19.37 2.28
C SER A 40 1.32 17.98 1.97
N ILE A 41 0.21 17.93 1.22
CA ILE A 41 -0.39 16.66 0.77
C ILE A 41 0.55 15.97 -0.23
N THR A 42 1.06 16.71 -1.20
CA THR A 42 1.91 16.17 -2.28
C THR A 42 3.24 15.64 -1.72
N ASP A 43 3.92 16.46 -0.92
CA ASP A 43 5.19 16.10 -0.28
C ASP A 43 5.00 14.96 0.72
N GLY A 44 3.93 15.00 1.51
CA GLY A 44 3.61 13.96 2.50
C GLY A 44 3.39 12.61 1.84
N LEU A 45 2.61 12.56 0.75
CA LEU A 45 2.39 11.32 -0.01
C LEU A 45 3.66 10.81 -0.69
N GLY A 46 4.52 11.72 -1.19
CA GLY A 46 5.81 11.37 -1.78
C GLY A 46 6.81 10.75 -0.79
N GLN A 47 6.63 10.98 0.51
CA GLN A 47 7.54 10.50 1.56
C GLN A 47 6.99 9.30 2.37
N VAL A 48 5.86 8.73 1.95
CA VAL A 48 5.23 7.64 2.70
C VAL A 48 6.19 6.45 2.84
N SER A 49 6.31 5.92 4.05
CA SER A 49 6.99 4.65 4.31
C SER A 49 6.01 3.72 5.00
N TRP A 50 5.75 2.56 4.40
CA TRP A 50 4.83 1.57 4.95
C TRP A 50 5.47 0.17 4.96
N PRO A 51 6.27 -0.15 6.00
CA PRO A 51 6.89 -1.45 6.13
C PRO A 51 5.87 -2.59 6.11
N GLY A 52 6.18 -3.67 5.39
CA GLY A 52 5.30 -4.84 5.29
C GLY A 52 4.14 -4.68 4.31
N ARG A 53 4.06 -3.61 3.53
CA ARG A 53 3.00 -3.41 2.53
C ARG A 53 3.54 -3.57 1.11
N PHE A 54 3.29 -4.74 0.52
CA PHE A 54 3.82 -5.20 -0.77
C PHE A 54 5.26 -4.74 -1.03
N GLN A 55 6.10 -4.90 0.00
CA GLN A 55 7.44 -4.30 0.08
C GLN A 55 8.48 -5.29 -0.42
N ILE A 56 9.39 -4.82 -1.28
CA ILE A 56 10.58 -5.57 -1.67
C ILE A 56 11.63 -5.44 -0.55
N LEU A 57 12.04 -6.57 0.04
CA LEU A 57 13.09 -6.63 1.06
C LEU A 57 14.45 -7.03 0.48
N SER A 58 14.45 -7.75 -0.64
CA SER A 58 15.65 -8.13 -1.37
C SER A 58 15.31 -8.26 -2.85
N HIS A 59 16.26 -7.92 -3.73
CA HIS A 59 16.13 -8.13 -5.17
C HIS A 59 16.80 -9.45 -5.62
N HIS A 60 17.78 -9.95 -4.88
CA HIS A 60 18.55 -11.14 -5.25
C HIS A 60 18.90 -11.98 -3.99
N PRO A 61 18.13 -13.06 -3.68
CA PRO A 61 16.90 -13.46 -4.35
C PRO A 61 15.79 -12.43 -4.14
N LEU A 62 14.83 -12.36 -5.06
CA LEU A 62 13.66 -11.49 -4.90
C LEU A 62 12.86 -11.95 -3.68
N LEU A 63 12.72 -11.06 -2.70
CA LEU A 63 11.91 -11.25 -1.50
C LEU A 63 10.91 -10.11 -1.38
N VAL A 64 9.62 -10.43 -1.44
CA VAL A 64 8.52 -9.49 -1.25
C VAL A 64 7.72 -9.90 -0.01
N VAL A 65 7.39 -8.94 0.83
CA VAL A 65 6.55 -9.12 2.03
C VAL A 65 5.26 -8.33 1.90
N ASP A 66 4.14 -8.91 2.31
CA ASP A 66 2.87 -8.20 2.44
C ASP A 66 2.07 -8.69 3.66
N GLY A 67 1.51 -7.75 4.41
CA GLY A 67 0.69 -7.98 5.60
C GLY A 67 -0.80 -8.16 5.32
N ALA A 68 -1.22 -8.56 4.12
CA ALA A 68 -2.62 -8.87 3.82
C ALA A 68 -3.15 -9.94 4.78
N MET A 69 -4.09 -9.52 5.64
CA MET A 69 -4.68 -10.36 6.68
C MET A 69 -6.19 -10.56 6.53
N ASN A 70 -6.81 -9.92 5.54
CA ASN A 70 -8.24 -10.05 5.24
C ASN A 70 -8.45 -10.46 3.79
N VAL A 71 -9.70 -10.79 3.43
CA VAL A 71 -10.04 -11.31 2.11
C VAL A 71 -9.74 -10.30 1.00
N GLU A 72 -10.09 -9.02 1.20
CA GLU A 72 -9.82 -7.98 0.20
C GLU A 72 -8.32 -7.75 0.00
N GLY A 73 -7.55 -7.67 1.08
CA GLY A 73 -6.10 -7.56 1.04
C GLY A 73 -5.45 -8.76 0.36
N ALA A 74 -5.94 -9.98 0.60
CA ALA A 74 -5.42 -11.17 -0.06
C ALA A 74 -5.74 -11.19 -1.57
N ARG A 75 -6.93 -10.75 -1.97
CA ARG A 75 -7.27 -10.56 -3.39
C ARG A 75 -6.35 -9.52 -4.02
N GLY A 76 -6.08 -8.44 -3.29
CA GLY A 76 -5.24 -7.38 -3.81
C GLY A 76 -3.78 -7.76 -3.93
N LEU A 77 -3.26 -8.49 -2.95
CA LEU A 77 -1.95 -9.12 -3.03
C LEU A 77 -1.85 -10.04 -4.26
N LYS A 78 -2.86 -10.90 -4.50
CA LYS A 78 -2.88 -11.77 -5.68
C LYS A 78 -2.81 -10.96 -6.98
N GLN A 79 -3.61 -9.89 -7.11
CA GLN A 79 -3.60 -9.06 -8.30
C GLN A 79 -2.25 -8.38 -8.52
N SER A 80 -1.66 -7.80 -7.47
CA SER A 80 -0.32 -7.22 -7.53
C SER A 80 0.73 -8.27 -7.94
N LEU A 81 0.71 -9.47 -7.35
CA LEU A 81 1.64 -10.53 -7.75
C LEU A 81 1.50 -10.90 -9.24
N VAL A 82 0.28 -10.99 -9.76
CA VAL A 82 0.05 -11.25 -11.19
C VAL A 82 0.57 -10.09 -12.06
N GLN A 83 0.31 -8.86 -11.66
CA GLN A 83 0.72 -7.68 -12.43
C GLN A 83 2.24 -7.54 -12.52
N TYR A 84 2.95 -7.74 -11.41
CA TYR A 84 4.40 -7.54 -11.37
C TYR A 84 5.20 -8.76 -11.82
N PHE A 85 4.68 -9.98 -11.66
CA PHE A 85 5.46 -11.21 -11.86
C PHE A 85 4.78 -12.24 -12.78
N GLY A 86 3.56 -12.00 -13.25
CA GLY A 86 2.82 -12.95 -14.08
C GLY A 86 2.28 -14.13 -13.28
N SER A 87 2.50 -15.35 -13.75
CA SER A 87 2.04 -16.55 -13.04
C SER A 87 3.02 -16.95 -11.93
N PHE A 88 2.49 -17.52 -10.84
CA PHE A 88 3.30 -17.94 -9.70
C PHE A 88 2.76 -19.23 -9.09
N ILE A 89 3.66 -20.00 -8.48
CA ILE A 89 3.31 -21.17 -7.66
C ILE A 89 3.04 -20.70 -6.24
N ARG A 90 1.89 -21.07 -5.68
CA ARG A 90 1.54 -20.78 -4.29
C ARG A 90 2.05 -21.90 -3.39
N LEU A 91 3.03 -21.59 -2.55
CA LEU A 91 3.41 -22.44 -1.42
C LEU A 91 2.71 -21.91 -0.16
N LYS A 92 2.19 -22.82 0.67
CA LYS A 92 1.56 -22.47 1.94
C LYS A 92 2.37 -23.08 3.08
N GLY A 93 3.14 -22.26 3.78
CA GLY A 93 3.72 -22.60 5.07
C GLY A 93 2.70 -22.38 6.18
N ARG A 94 2.73 -23.22 7.23
CA ARG A 94 2.00 -23.00 8.48
C ARG A 94 3.05 -22.90 9.58
N SER A 95 3.02 -21.84 10.37
CA SER A 95 3.85 -21.77 11.57
C SER A 95 3.33 -22.77 12.59
N PRO A 96 4.18 -23.61 13.20
CA PRO A 96 3.77 -24.49 14.30
C PRO A 96 3.34 -23.71 15.55
N LEU A 97 3.57 -22.40 15.62
CA LEU A 97 3.19 -21.55 16.75
C LEU A 97 1.70 -21.13 16.74
N ASN A 98 0.96 -21.34 15.63
CA ASN A 98 -0.45 -20.96 15.52
C ASN A 98 -1.44 -22.05 15.98
N ASP A 99 -0.95 -23.18 16.51
CA ASP A 99 -1.80 -24.26 17.05
C ASP A 99 -2.08 -24.12 18.57
N TYR A 100 -1.73 -22.97 19.17
CA TYR A 100 -1.92 -22.67 20.60
C TYR A 100 -2.92 -21.53 20.87
N ALA A 101 -3.81 -21.21 19.92
CA ALA A 101 -4.89 -20.24 20.10
C ALA A 101 -6.26 -20.92 20.04
#